data_AF-A0A2U8X1R1-F1
#
_entry.id   AF-A0A2U8X1R1-F1
#
_cell.length_a   1.000
_cell.length_b   1.000
_cell.length_c   1.000
_cell.angle_alpha   90.00
_cell.angle_beta   90.00
_cell.angle_gamma   90.00
#
_symmetry.space_group_name_H-M   'P 1'
#
loop_
_entity.id
_entity.type
_entity.pdbx_description
1 polymer ?
#
loop_
_entity_poly.entity_id
_entity_poly.type
_entity_poly.pdbx_seq_one_letter_code
_entity_poly.pdbx_strand_id
1 'polypeptide(L)'
;MPLPISNSRHVAVADGPGSRVVAVADLAASLGVDALIRLHEEDFSGLARVGCDLVHFNLERTINRAGLRYALLPIRQAGRRRPGGAEELPVLDPTRFRTGLCVAVRQGVPVEAVPPALFRASLPAIRDADALAAALVRRYAGLFPDLAPADLVARGCAITRLRLAED
;
A
#
# COMPACT_ATOMS: atom_id res chain seq x y z
N MET A 1 -1.38 -21.18 5.73
CA MET A 1 -1.63 -20.76 4.33
C MET A 1 -1.39 -19.26 4.19
N PRO A 2 -0.86 -18.79 3.05
CA PRO A 2 -0.70 -17.35 2.79
C PRO A 2 -2.06 -16.67 2.66
N LEU A 3 -2.17 -15.41 3.09
CA LEU A 3 -3.41 -14.65 2.89
C LEU A 3 -3.63 -14.35 1.40
N PRO A 4 -4.90 -14.29 0.95
CA PRO A 4 -5.18 -13.86 -0.40
C PRO A 4 -4.70 -12.41 -0.56
N ILE A 5 -3.84 -12.18 -1.53
CA ILE A 5 -3.43 -10.84 -1.94
C ILE A 5 -4.62 -10.21 -2.66
N SER A 6 -5.03 -9.00 -2.27
CA SER A 6 -5.98 -8.21 -3.08
C SER A 6 -5.30 -7.84 -4.39
N ASN A 7 -5.41 -8.72 -5.38
CA ASN A 7 -5.01 -8.52 -6.76
C ASN A 7 -6.26 -8.24 -7.59
N SER A 8 -7.12 -7.36 -7.10
CA SER A 8 -8.29 -6.98 -7.88
C SER A 8 -7.79 -6.32 -9.16
N ARG A 9 -8.11 -6.96 -10.30
CA ARG A 9 -7.85 -6.43 -11.65
C ARG A 9 -8.58 -5.11 -11.89
N HIS A 10 -9.51 -4.76 -10.99
CA HIS A 10 -10.31 -3.56 -11.03
C HIS A 10 -10.17 -2.75 -9.75
N VAL A 11 -10.45 -1.46 -9.86
CA VAL A 11 -10.54 -0.53 -8.74
C VAL A 11 -11.59 0.54 -9.05
N ALA A 12 -12.19 1.14 -8.03
CA ALA A 12 -13.02 2.31 -8.23
C ALA A 12 -12.13 3.57 -8.24
N VAL A 13 -12.43 4.53 -9.10
CA VAL A 13 -11.81 5.86 -9.11
C VAL A 13 -12.89 6.92 -8.91
N ALA A 14 -12.56 7.98 -8.18
CA ALA A 14 -13.44 9.13 -8.01
C ALA A 14 -13.76 9.77 -9.36
N ASP A 15 -15.04 10.07 -9.60
CA ASP A 15 -15.55 10.66 -10.84
C ASP A 15 -16.70 11.63 -10.51
N GLY A 16 -16.35 12.91 -10.38
CA GLY A 16 -17.28 13.94 -9.90
C GLY A 16 -17.88 13.60 -8.52
N PRO A 17 -19.22 13.60 -8.35
CA PRO A 17 -19.86 13.22 -7.10
C PRO A 17 -19.90 11.69 -6.87
N GLY A 18 -19.47 10.88 -7.83
CA GLY A 18 -19.55 9.42 -7.80
C GLY A 18 -18.20 8.72 -7.91
N SER A 19 -18.26 7.44 -8.27
CA SER A 19 -17.07 6.66 -8.64
C SER A 19 -17.38 5.75 -9.82
N ARG A 20 -16.36 5.46 -10.62
CA ARG A 20 -16.44 4.48 -11.72
C ARG A 20 -15.41 3.39 -11.53
N VAL A 21 -15.74 2.17 -11.96
CA VAL A 21 -14.82 1.04 -11.90
C VAL A 21 -13.97 1.00 -13.17
N VAL A 22 -12.66 0.83 -13.00
CA VAL A 22 -11.68 0.75 -14.09
C VAL A 22 -10.75 -0.44 -13.91
N ALA A 23 -10.17 -0.94 -14.99
CA ALA A 23 -9.07 -1.88 -14.88
C ALA A 23 -7.82 -1.18 -14.31
N VAL A 24 -7.10 -1.88 -13.43
CA VAL A 24 -5.87 -1.36 -12.82
C VAL A 24 -4.81 -1.09 -13.88
N ALA A 25 -4.73 -1.94 -14.91
CA ALA A 25 -3.79 -1.77 -16.03
C ALA A 25 -4.07 -0.49 -16.82
N ASP A 26 -5.33 -0.20 -17.13
CA ASP A 26 -5.71 1.02 -17.87
C ASP A 26 -5.40 2.28 -17.06
N LEU A 27 -5.68 2.23 -15.75
CA LEU A 27 -5.34 3.33 -14.85
C LEU A 27 -3.82 3.56 -14.78
N ALA A 28 -3.03 2.48 -14.61
CA ALA A 28 -1.57 2.58 -14.60
C ALA A 28 -1.03 3.17 -15.92
N ALA A 29 -1.55 2.69 -17.07
CA ALA A 29 -1.20 3.21 -18.38
C ALA A 29 -1.53 4.71 -18.53
N SER A 30 -2.72 5.15 -18.07
CA SER A 30 -3.10 6.57 -18.11
C SER A 30 -2.22 7.49 -17.26
N LEU A 31 -1.56 6.93 -16.24
CA LEU A 31 -0.64 7.64 -15.34
C LEU A 31 0.83 7.49 -15.79
N GLY A 32 1.12 6.77 -16.88
CA GLY A 32 2.48 6.57 -17.38
C GLY A 32 3.37 5.74 -16.45
N VAL A 33 2.77 4.79 -15.72
CA VAL A 33 3.46 3.91 -14.77
C VAL A 33 3.14 2.43 -15.04
N ASP A 34 3.93 1.53 -14.48
CA ASP A 34 3.74 0.08 -14.66
C ASP A 34 2.71 -0.51 -13.69
N ALA A 35 2.59 0.08 -12.50
CA ALA A 35 1.72 -0.44 -11.44
C ALA A 35 1.35 0.64 -10.40
N LEU A 36 0.45 0.30 -9.48
CA LEU A 36 -0.10 1.21 -8.49
C LEU A 36 0.26 0.77 -7.07
N ILE A 37 0.63 1.72 -6.21
CA ILE A 37 0.67 1.55 -4.76
C ILE A 37 -0.43 2.43 -4.16
N ARG A 38 -1.35 1.79 -3.43
CA ARG A 38 -2.51 2.45 -2.85
C ARG A 38 -2.22 2.73 -1.38
N LEU A 39 -2.35 3.98 -0.97
CA LEU A 39 -2.09 4.42 0.40
C LEU A 39 -3.39 4.95 1.01
N HIS A 40 -3.62 4.70 2.29
CA HIS A 40 -4.66 5.44 3.00
C HIS A 40 -4.36 6.94 2.96
N GLU A 41 -5.39 7.78 2.99
CA GLU A 41 -5.26 9.24 2.87
C GLU A 41 -4.22 9.83 3.85
N GLU A 42 -4.19 9.35 5.10
CA GLU A 42 -3.21 9.76 6.12
C GLU A 42 -1.77 9.41 5.72
N ASP A 43 -1.58 8.20 5.20
CA ASP A 43 -0.27 7.71 4.74
C ASP A 43 0.18 8.48 3.49
N PHE A 44 -0.75 8.74 2.56
CA PHE A 44 -0.49 9.51 1.35
C PHE A 44 -0.08 10.95 1.69
N SER A 45 -0.78 11.60 2.61
CA SER A 45 -0.45 12.96 3.08
C SER A 45 0.95 13.02 3.70
N GLY A 46 1.38 11.93 4.36
CA GLY A 46 2.73 11.80 4.90
C GLY A 46 3.86 11.83 3.86
N LEU A 47 3.57 11.56 2.58
CA LEU A 47 4.58 11.56 1.50
C LEU A 47 5.21 12.94 1.27
N ALA A 48 4.52 14.04 1.58
CA ALA A 48 5.07 15.38 1.44
C ALA A 48 6.32 15.63 2.33
N ARG A 49 6.51 14.80 3.37
CA ARG A 49 7.65 14.86 4.28
C ARG A 49 8.74 13.85 3.96
N VAL A 50 8.55 13.08 2.89
CA VAL A 50 9.50 12.06 2.43
C VAL A 50 10.29 12.64 1.26
N GLY A 51 11.62 12.56 1.35
CA GLY A 51 12.53 12.93 0.27
C GLY A 51 12.49 11.92 -0.89
N CYS A 52 13.63 11.72 -1.55
CA CYS A 52 13.68 10.88 -2.74
C CYS A 52 13.60 9.38 -2.44
N ASP A 53 13.91 8.92 -1.23
CA ASP A 53 13.87 7.51 -0.88
C ASP A 53 12.67 7.21 0.04
N LEU A 54 11.85 6.24 -0.35
CA LEU A 54 10.70 5.75 0.41
C LEU A 54 10.81 4.25 0.67
N VAL A 55 10.54 3.84 1.91
CA VAL A 55 10.27 2.46 2.29
C VAL A 55 8.77 2.30 2.56
N HIS A 56 8.13 1.48 1.73
CA HIS A 56 6.73 1.11 1.87
C HIS A 56 6.61 -0.31 2.44
N PHE A 57 5.68 -0.49 3.37
CA PHE A 57 5.42 -1.77 4.03
C PHE A 57 4.03 -2.30 3.66
N ASN A 58 3.97 -3.57 3.24
CA ASN A 58 2.75 -4.34 3.04
C ASN A 58 2.70 -5.50 4.05
N LEU A 59 1.51 -6.02 4.34
CA LEU A 59 1.36 -7.23 5.17
C LEU A 59 1.90 -8.46 4.45
N GLU A 60 2.76 -9.25 5.11
CA GLU A 60 3.28 -10.57 4.70
C GLU A 60 4.00 -10.58 3.33
N ARG A 61 3.26 -10.36 2.23
CA ARG A 61 3.73 -10.43 0.86
C ARG A 61 3.20 -9.27 0.02
N THR A 62 3.96 -8.90 -1.00
CA THR A 62 3.54 -7.96 -2.05
C THR A 62 3.81 -8.53 -3.44
N ILE A 63 3.05 -8.08 -4.42
CA ILE A 63 3.31 -8.34 -5.85
C ILE A 63 4.22 -7.26 -6.47
N ASN A 64 4.71 -6.32 -5.68
CA ASN A 64 5.64 -5.30 -6.17
C ASN A 64 6.92 -5.94 -6.71
N ARG A 65 7.51 -5.32 -7.74
CA ARG A 65 8.71 -5.82 -8.42
C ARG A 65 9.72 -4.69 -8.58
N ALA A 66 10.99 -5.00 -8.32
CA ALA A 66 12.08 -4.09 -8.61
C ALA A 66 12.17 -3.83 -10.12
N GLY A 67 12.54 -2.60 -10.50
CA GLY A 67 12.63 -2.14 -11.89
C GLY A 67 11.34 -1.54 -12.44
N LEU A 68 10.20 -1.65 -11.74
CA LEU A 68 8.93 -1.06 -12.17
C LEU A 68 8.69 0.33 -11.58
N ARG A 69 8.05 1.18 -12.37
CA ARG A 69 7.56 2.51 -11.97
C ARG A 69 6.16 2.37 -11.37
N TYR A 70 5.96 3.01 -10.23
CA TYR A 70 4.70 3.01 -9.51
C TYR A 70 4.12 4.40 -9.40
N ALA A 71 2.80 4.51 -9.52
CA ALA A 71 2.06 5.65 -8.99
C ALA A 71 1.58 5.33 -7.58
N LEU A 72 1.93 6.19 -6.63
CA LEU A 72 1.45 6.16 -5.25
C LEU A 72 0.20 7.04 -5.19
N LEU A 73 -0.93 6.46 -4.84
CA LEU A 73 -2.26 7.09 -4.92
C LEU A 73 -2.98 7.04 -3.58
N PRO A 74 -3.72 8.09 -3.19
CA PRO A 74 -4.58 8.06 -2.02
C PRO A 74 -5.84 7.22 -2.28
N ILE A 75 -6.21 6.45 -1.27
CA ILE A 75 -7.50 5.80 -1.11
C ILE A 75 -8.43 6.79 -0.43
N ARG A 76 -9.40 7.33 -1.16
CA ARG A 76 -10.45 8.20 -0.61
C ARG A 76 -11.46 7.43 0.22
N GLN A 77 -11.79 6.21 -0.21
CA GLN A 77 -12.66 5.30 0.54
C GLN A 77 -12.04 3.92 0.58
N ALA A 78 -11.78 3.42 1.80
CA ALA A 78 -11.19 2.10 1.99
C ALA A 78 -12.13 1.00 1.47
N GLY A 79 -11.56 0.04 0.76
CA GLY A 79 -12.23 -1.22 0.47
C GLY A 79 -12.33 -2.08 1.73
N ARG A 80 -13.26 -3.02 1.74
CA ARG A 80 -13.44 -3.96 2.84
C ARG A 80 -13.96 -5.29 2.34
N ARG A 81 -13.72 -6.35 3.11
CA ARG A 81 -14.32 -7.65 2.84
C ARG A 81 -15.57 -7.80 3.70
N ARG A 82 -16.72 -8.05 3.06
CA ARG A 82 -17.98 -8.33 3.78
C ARG A 82 -18.00 -9.78 4.29
N PRO A 83 -18.81 -10.08 5.32
CA PRO A 83 -19.17 -11.45 5.67
C PRO A 83 -19.67 -12.19 4.43
N GLY A 84 -19.13 -13.38 4.16
CA GLY A 84 -19.40 -14.12 2.91
C GLY A 84 -18.39 -13.89 1.79
N GLY A 85 -17.36 -13.06 2.00
CA GLY A 85 -16.17 -12.98 1.14
C GLY A 85 -16.26 -11.98 -0.02
N ALA A 86 -17.40 -11.31 -0.22
CA ALA A 86 -17.54 -10.27 -1.22
C ALA A 86 -16.65 -9.06 -0.87
N GLU A 87 -15.83 -8.61 -1.82
CA GLU A 87 -14.91 -7.47 -1.66
C GLU A 87 -15.57 -6.19 -2.19
N GLU A 88 -15.68 -5.18 -1.33
CA GLU A 88 -15.93 -3.80 -1.75
C GLU A 88 -14.61 -3.18 -2.21
N LEU A 89 -14.58 -2.69 -3.46
CA LEU A 89 -13.38 -2.07 -4.01
C LEU A 89 -13.07 -0.75 -3.29
N PRO A 90 -11.78 -0.45 -3.04
CA PRO A 90 -11.39 0.88 -2.62
C PRO A 90 -11.66 1.90 -3.75
N VAL A 91 -11.98 3.13 -3.36
CA VAL A 91 -12.08 4.28 -4.26
C VAL A 91 -10.78 5.08 -4.19
N LEU A 92 -10.10 5.20 -5.33
CA LEU A 92 -8.86 5.98 -5.48
C LEU A 92 -9.14 7.36 -6.05
N ASP A 93 -8.24 8.30 -5.78
CA ASP A 93 -8.22 9.59 -6.48
C ASP A 93 -6.99 9.67 -7.40
N PRO A 94 -7.19 9.49 -8.73
CA PRO A 94 -6.10 9.47 -9.68
C PRO A 94 -5.54 10.86 -10.01
N THR A 95 -6.17 11.94 -9.54
CA THR A 95 -5.69 13.31 -9.76
C THR A 95 -4.55 13.69 -8.82
N ARG A 96 -4.36 12.92 -7.74
CA ARG A 96 -3.33 13.13 -6.73
C ARG A 96 -2.44 11.90 -6.70
N PHE A 97 -1.21 12.02 -7.17
CA PHE A 97 -0.25 10.93 -7.07
C PHE A 97 1.18 11.44 -7.04
N ARG A 98 2.07 10.60 -6.50
CA ARG A 98 3.51 10.71 -6.70
C ARG A 98 4.00 9.49 -7.47
N THR A 99 5.07 9.64 -8.24
CA THR A 99 5.67 8.49 -8.95
C THR A 99 6.97 8.07 -8.29
N GLY A 100 7.34 6.79 -8.45
CA GLY A 100 8.63 6.30 -7.99
C GLY A 100 9.04 4.98 -8.64
N LEU A 101 10.34 4.76 -8.76
CA LEU A 101 10.92 3.50 -9.22
C LEU A 101 11.11 2.55 -8.04
N CYS A 102 10.57 1.34 -8.12
CA CYS A 102 10.86 0.29 -7.16
C CYS A 102 12.29 -0.21 -7.35
N VAL A 103 13.14 -0.04 -6.35
CA VAL A 103 14.56 -0.43 -6.41
C VAL A 103 14.84 -1.76 -5.73
N ALA A 104 14.01 -2.19 -4.77
CA ALA A 104 14.16 -3.48 -4.11
C ALA A 104 12.86 -3.92 -3.44
N VAL A 105 12.68 -5.25 -3.33
CA VAL A 105 11.56 -5.86 -2.60
C VAL A 105 12.10 -6.98 -1.70
N ARG A 106 11.61 -7.04 -0.46
CA ARG A 106 11.81 -8.16 0.47
C ARG A 106 10.45 -8.64 0.95
N GLN A 107 10.28 -9.94 1.14
CA GLN A 107 9.00 -10.56 1.49
C GLN A 107 9.11 -11.21 2.88
N GLY A 108 8.01 -11.27 3.63
CA GLY A 108 7.90 -12.08 4.86
C GLY A 108 8.91 -11.73 5.95
N VAL A 109 9.30 -10.46 6.08
CA VAL A 109 10.22 -10.00 7.12
C VAL A 109 9.45 -9.85 8.43
N PRO A 110 9.82 -10.54 9.52
CA PRO A 110 9.20 -10.32 10.83
C PRO A 110 9.29 -8.84 11.22
N VAL A 111 8.23 -8.31 11.85
CA VAL A 111 8.12 -6.85 12.13
C VAL A 111 9.25 -6.39 13.05
N GLU A 112 9.57 -7.19 14.06
CA GLU A 112 10.66 -7.00 15.01
C GLU A 112 12.06 -7.13 14.38
N ALA A 113 12.16 -7.81 13.23
CA ALA A 113 13.41 -8.01 12.51
C ALA A 113 13.66 -6.95 11.42
N VAL A 114 12.77 -5.95 11.28
CA VAL A 114 12.95 -4.86 10.32
C VAL A 114 14.11 -3.97 10.77
N PRO A 115 15.17 -3.79 9.94
CA PRO A 115 16.31 -2.98 10.32
C PRO A 115 15.92 -1.52 10.62
N PRO A 116 16.42 -0.90 11.70
CA PRO A 116 16.07 0.47 12.08
C PRO A 116 16.32 1.53 10.99
N ALA A 117 17.33 1.32 10.15
CA ALA A 117 17.65 2.21 9.04
C ALA A 117 16.50 2.32 8.01
N LEU A 118 15.68 1.28 7.85
CA LEU A 118 14.55 1.30 6.92
C LEU A 118 13.42 2.21 7.40
N PHE A 119 13.25 2.35 8.72
CA PHE A 119 12.24 3.25 9.28
C PHE A 119 12.55 4.74 9.08
N ARG A 120 13.83 5.09 8.85
CA ARG A 120 14.21 6.48 8.56
C ARG A 120 13.66 6.95 7.21
N ALA A 121 13.59 6.04 6.25
CA ALA A 121 13.09 6.29 4.91
C ALA A 121 11.60 5.90 4.71
N SER A 122 10.88 5.47 5.75
CA SER A 122 9.43 5.23 5.67
C SER A 122 8.59 6.47 5.97
N LEU A 123 7.28 6.30 5.90
CA LEU A 123 6.30 7.33 6.23
C LEU A 123 6.51 7.89 7.66
N PRO A 124 6.21 9.18 7.91
CA PRO A 124 6.40 9.81 9.23
C PRO A 124 5.74 9.10 10.40
N ALA A 125 4.63 8.42 10.17
CA ALA A 125 3.87 7.68 11.18
C ALA A 125 4.42 6.28 11.48
N ILE A 126 5.44 5.80 10.74
CA ILE A 126 6.03 4.47 10.92
C ILE A 126 7.53 4.66 11.13
N ARG A 127 7.96 4.81 12.39
CA ARG A 127 9.36 5.10 12.76
C ARG A 127 10.06 3.98 13.53
N ASP A 128 9.33 2.94 13.88
CA ASP A 128 9.79 1.77 14.60
C ASP A 128 8.86 0.57 14.34
N ALA A 129 9.20 -0.56 14.94
CA ALA A 129 8.46 -1.81 14.80
C ALA A 129 7.03 -1.72 15.36
N ASP A 130 6.84 -1.01 16.48
CA ASP A 130 5.52 -0.86 17.12
C ASP A 130 4.58 -0.02 16.24
N ALA A 131 5.08 1.08 15.70
CA ALA A 131 4.35 1.92 14.76
C ALA A 131 4.03 1.18 13.45
N LEU A 132 4.95 0.32 12.97
CA LEU A 132 4.69 -0.56 11.84
C LEU A 132 3.58 -1.57 12.16
N ALA A 133 3.64 -2.24 13.31
CA ALA A 133 2.62 -3.18 13.76
C ALA A 133 1.24 -2.52 13.81
N ALA A 134 1.14 -1.34 14.43
CA ALA A 134 -0.10 -0.57 14.50
C ALA A 134 -0.62 -0.16 13.11
N ALA A 135 0.27 0.24 12.21
CA ALA A 135 -0.11 0.57 10.83
C ALA A 135 -0.62 -0.65 10.05
N LEU A 136 -0.01 -1.83 10.21
CA LEU A 136 -0.49 -3.05 9.58
C LEU A 136 -1.89 -3.42 10.08
N VAL A 137 -2.13 -3.37 11.38
CA VAL A 137 -3.46 -3.65 11.96
C VAL A 137 -4.50 -2.67 11.39
N ARG A 138 -4.21 -1.36 11.43
CA ARG A 138 -5.11 -0.32 10.93
C ARG A 138 -5.50 -0.54 9.46
N ARG A 139 -4.54 -0.93 8.61
CA ARG A 139 -4.75 -1.11 7.16
C ARG A 139 -5.47 -2.41 6.80
N TYR A 140 -5.23 -3.48 7.56
CA TYR A 140 -5.59 -4.84 7.14
C TYR A 140 -6.69 -5.51 7.97
N ALA A 141 -7.03 -5.00 9.16
CA ALA A 141 -8.08 -5.60 10.00
C ALA A 141 -9.44 -5.67 9.27
N GLY A 142 -9.80 -4.64 8.49
CA GLY A 142 -11.04 -4.63 7.70
C GLY A 142 -11.03 -5.55 6.47
N LEU A 143 -9.87 -6.05 6.06
CA LEU A 143 -9.71 -7.01 4.96
C LEU A 143 -9.66 -8.46 5.44
N PHE A 144 -9.22 -8.67 6.69
CA PHE A 144 -9.08 -9.97 7.33
C PHE A 144 -9.76 -9.97 8.71
N PRO A 145 -11.11 -9.86 8.75
CA PRO A 145 -11.85 -9.74 10.01
C PRO A 145 -11.72 -10.95 10.94
N ASP A 146 -11.34 -12.11 10.39
CA ASP A 146 -11.15 -13.35 11.15
C ASP A 146 -9.78 -13.45 11.83
N LEU A 147 -8.89 -12.48 11.62
CA LEU A 147 -7.57 -12.45 12.25
C LEU A 147 -7.53 -11.46 13.41
N ALA A 148 -7.00 -11.92 14.56
CA ALA A 148 -6.69 -11.01 15.64
C ALA A 148 -5.53 -10.07 15.24
N PRO A 149 -5.44 -8.87 15.84
CA PRO A 149 -4.33 -7.94 15.57
C PRO A 149 -2.93 -8.56 15.73
N ALA A 150 -2.73 -9.39 16.76
CA ALA A 150 -1.47 -10.09 17.00
C ALA A 150 -1.15 -11.07 15.85
N ASP A 151 -2.15 -11.79 15.33
CA ASP A 151 -1.97 -12.72 14.23
C ASP A 151 -1.62 -12.01 12.92
N LEU A 152 -2.17 -10.80 12.68
CA LEU A 152 -1.78 -9.95 11.55
C LEU A 152 -0.30 -9.57 11.64
N VAL A 153 0.14 -9.10 12.80
CA VAL A 153 1.54 -8.67 13.01
C VAL A 153 2.50 -9.86 12.89
N ALA A 154 2.14 -11.02 13.43
CA ALA A 154 2.95 -12.24 13.40
C ALA A 154 3.21 -12.77 11.98
N ARG A 155 2.44 -12.34 10.96
CA ARG A 155 2.72 -12.69 9.55
C ARG A 155 3.94 -11.95 8.99
N GLY A 156 4.45 -10.94 9.69
CA GLY A 156 5.50 -10.08 9.19
C GLY A 156 5.03 -9.13 8.09
N CYS A 157 5.99 -8.53 7.40
CA CYS A 157 5.77 -7.53 6.37
C CYS A 157 6.60 -7.81 5.11
N ALA A 158 6.07 -7.36 3.98
CA ALA A 158 6.87 -7.13 2.79
C ALA A 158 7.35 -5.68 2.76
N ILE A 159 8.58 -5.49 2.31
CA ILE A 159 9.28 -4.21 2.27
C ILE A 159 9.52 -3.87 0.80
N THR A 160 8.98 -2.75 0.34
CA THR A 160 9.24 -2.19 -0.98
C THR A 160 10.08 -0.92 -0.81
N ARG A 161 11.24 -0.85 -1.44
CA ARG A 161 12.07 0.36 -1.50
C ARG A 161 11.80 1.07 -2.82
N LEU A 162 11.49 2.36 -2.75
CA LEU A 162 11.16 3.21 -3.88
C LEU A 162 12.12 4.39 -3.91
N ARG A 163 12.52 4.78 -5.12
CA ARG A 163 13.08 6.10 -5.40
C ARG A 163 11.99 6.96 -6.03
N LEU A 164 11.48 7.92 -5.27
CA LEU A 164 10.46 8.86 -5.72
C LEU A 164 11.04 9.80 -6.78
N ALA A 165 10.23 10.16 -7.76
CA ALA A 165 10.56 11.23 -8.69
C ALA A 165 10.60 12.57 -7.93
N GLU A 166 11.48 13.46 -8.38
CA GLU A 166 11.43 14.87 -7.99
C GLU A 166 10.24 15.51 -8.69
N ASP A 167 9.48 16.32 -7.95
CA ASP A 167 8.31 17.06 -8.47
C ASP A 167 8.75 18.25 -9.33
#